data_AF-A0A5D4MDQ4-F1
#
_entry.id   AF-A0A5D4MDQ4-F1
#
_cell.length_a   1.000
_cell.length_b   1.000
_cell.length_c   1.000
_cell.angle_alpha   90.00
_cell.angle_beta   90.00
_cell.angle_gamma   90.00
#
_symmetry.space_group_name_H-M   'P 1'
#
loop_
_entity.id
_entity.type
_entity.pdbx_description
1 polymer ?
#
loop_
_entity_poly.entity_id
_entity_poly.type
_entity_poly.pdbx_seq_one_letter_code
_entity_poly.pdbx_strand_id
1 'polypeptide(L)'
;MIIMISVAVCFLFIFFYMDRHLKPIEIYCVVFSALYSALAFDALFKGRYKLYYYGNDPGVHYIDFLFRLCLYPLTCLVFLNMFPRKNSRMIKVLYFIGWVLLMTLMEWGLLQLSVIKYDGWRLYYTPLKFGLIFYLVLLSWMVTKKFAKQSNA
;
A
#
# COMPACT_ATOMS: atom_id res chain seq x y z
N MET A 1 10.82 -9.80 11.93
CA MET A 1 11.57 -8.56 11.65
C MET A 1 12.49 -8.67 10.44
N ILE A 2 13.43 -9.63 10.37
CA ILE A 2 14.37 -9.79 9.24
C ILE A 2 13.65 -9.84 7.88
N ILE A 3 12.61 -10.68 7.76
CA ILE A 3 11.84 -10.81 6.50
C ILE A 3 11.17 -9.50 6.07
N MET A 4 10.66 -8.70 7.01
CA MET A 4 10.08 -7.38 6.70
C MET A 4 11.14 -6.38 6.23
N ILE A 5 12.33 -6.43 6.83
CA ILE A 5 13.47 -5.61 6.39
C ILE A 5 13.87 -6.03 4.97
N SER A 6 13.99 -7.32 4.70
CA SER A 6 14.32 -7.83 3.36
C SER A 6 13.30 -7.38 2.32
N VAL A 7 12.01 -7.47 2.63
CA VAL A 7 10.93 -6.96 1.79
C VAL A 7 11.07 -5.45 1.54
N ALA A 8 11.28 -4.65 2.60
CA ALA A 8 11.43 -3.21 2.47
C ALA A 8 12.63 -2.84 1.60
N VAL A 9 13.75 -3.54 1.79
CA VAL A 9 14.94 -3.41 0.97
C VAL A 9 14.64 -3.77 -0.48
N CYS A 10 13.96 -4.89 -0.77
CA CYS A 10 13.56 -5.26 -2.14
C CYS A 10 12.70 -4.17 -2.80
N PHE A 11 11.69 -3.64 -2.10
CA PHE A 11 10.87 -2.54 -2.63
C PHE A 11 11.68 -1.26 -2.84
N LEU A 12 12.65 -0.96 -1.99
CA LEU A 12 13.55 0.18 -2.17
C LEU A 12 14.43 -0.03 -3.40
N PHE A 13 15.02 -1.20 -3.57
CA PHE A 13 15.78 -1.55 -4.78
C PHE A 13 14.93 -1.38 -6.03
N ILE A 14 13.71 -1.92 -6.07
CA ILE A 14 12.79 -1.74 -7.20
C ILE A 14 12.54 -0.25 -7.44
N PHE A 15 12.29 0.54 -6.40
CA PHE A 15 12.04 1.97 -6.52
C PHE A 15 13.25 2.80 -7.00
N PHE A 16 14.48 2.37 -6.70
CA PHE A 16 15.69 3.03 -7.18
C PHE A 16 16.02 2.67 -8.63
N TYR A 17 15.75 1.44 -9.06
CA TYR A 17 16.05 0.97 -10.42
C TYR A 17 14.93 1.20 -11.44
N MET A 18 13.72 1.52 -10.99
CA MET A 18 12.59 1.79 -11.85
C MET A 18 12.63 3.21 -12.43
N ASP A 19 12.25 3.34 -13.70
CA ASP A 19 12.05 4.62 -14.37
C ASP A 19 10.95 5.43 -13.68
N ARG A 20 11.33 6.58 -13.11
CA ARG A 20 10.41 7.46 -12.38
C ARG A 20 9.63 8.33 -13.37
N HIS A 21 8.34 8.05 -13.51
CA HIS A 21 7.44 8.79 -14.41
C HIS A 21 6.48 9.73 -13.69
N LEU A 22 6.53 9.78 -12.35
CA LEU A 22 5.69 10.64 -11.53
C LEU A 22 6.36 12.00 -11.30
N LYS A 23 5.56 13.07 -11.41
CA LYS A 23 6.02 14.44 -11.07
C LYS A 23 6.13 14.60 -9.54
N PRO A 24 6.94 15.55 -9.03
CA PRO A 24 7.07 15.76 -7.57
C PRO A 24 5.73 15.96 -6.85
N ILE A 25 4.80 16.73 -7.43
CA ILE A 25 3.45 16.93 -6.88
C ILE A 25 2.62 15.64 -6.85
N GLU A 26 2.79 14.76 -7.86
CA GLU A 26 2.12 13.47 -7.91
C GLU A 26 2.67 12.54 -6.83
N ILE A 27 4.00 12.51 -6.65
CA ILE A 27 4.65 11.74 -5.59
C ILE A 27 4.13 12.16 -4.22
N TYR A 28 4.09 13.47 -3.94
CA TYR A 28 3.59 14.00 -2.68
C TYR A 28 2.14 13.53 -2.40
N CYS A 29 1.24 13.70 -3.37
CA CYS A 29 -0.15 13.28 -3.22
C CYS A 29 -0.28 11.77 -3.02
N VAL A 30 0.51 10.96 -3.72
CA VAL A 30 0.51 9.49 -3.58
C VAL A 30 0.98 9.07 -2.20
N VAL A 31 2.08 9.62 -1.70
CA VAL A 31 2.60 9.33 -0.36
C VAL A 31 1.54 9.68 0.69
N PHE A 32 0.98 10.88 0.62
CA PHE A 32 -0.01 11.33 1.58
C PHE A 32 -1.30 10.48 1.53
N SER A 33 -1.81 10.20 0.32
CA SER A 33 -3.00 9.36 0.13
C SER A 33 -2.79 7.93 0.63
N ALA A 34 -1.59 7.36 0.40
CA ALA A 34 -1.25 6.03 0.87
C ALA A 34 -1.21 5.97 2.40
N LEU A 35 -0.55 6.93 3.05
CA LEU A 35 -0.48 7.01 4.51
C LEU A 35 -1.85 7.22 5.15
N TYR A 36 -2.63 8.17 4.61
CA TYR A 36 -3.96 8.46 5.12
C TYR A 36 -4.89 7.26 5.00
N SER A 37 -4.89 6.60 3.84
CA SER A 37 -5.70 5.41 3.62
C SER A 37 -5.29 4.29 4.59
N ALA A 38 -3.99 3.97 4.67
CA ALA A 38 -3.51 2.93 5.59
C ALA A 38 -3.93 3.22 7.04
N LEU A 39 -3.75 4.47 7.49
CA LEU A 39 -4.12 4.89 8.84
C LEU A 39 -5.64 4.80 9.08
N ALA A 40 -6.47 5.19 8.11
CA ALA A 40 -7.93 5.09 8.24
C ALA A 40 -8.39 3.63 8.38
N PHE A 41 -7.82 2.74 7.56
CA PHE A 41 -8.10 1.31 7.65
C PHE A 41 -7.65 0.72 8.99
N ASP A 42 -6.46 1.07 9.48
CA ASP A 42 -5.99 0.63 10.80
C ASP A 42 -6.84 1.20 11.94
N ALA A 43 -7.22 2.47 11.89
CA ALA A 43 -8.07 3.08 12.92
C ALA A 43 -9.43 2.38 13.03
N LEU A 44 -10.02 2.00 11.90
CA LEU A 44 -11.28 1.24 11.88
C LEU A 44 -11.08 -0.21 12.32
N PHE A 45 -10.24 -0.96 11.63
CA PHE A 45 -10.18 -2.41 11.79
C PHE A 45 -9.33 -2.87 12.98
N LYS A 46 -8.17 -2.24 13.22
CA LYS A 46 -7.35 -2.49 14.40
C LYS A 46 -7.86 -1.71 15.61
N GLY A 47 -8.17 -0.42 15.46
CA GLY A 47 -8.57 0.45 16.58
C GLY A 47 -9.99 0.17 17.09
N ARG A 48 -11.00 0.37 16.23
CA ARG A 48 -12.41 0.29 16.62
C ARG A 48 -12.93 -1.14 16.75
N TYR A 49 -12.57 -2.01 15.82
CA TYR A 49 -13.08 -3.38 15.74
C TYR A 49 -12.10 -4.44 16.26
N LYS A 50 -10.85 -4.07 16.57
CA LYS A 50 -9.88 -4.96 17.21
C LYS A 50 -9.63 -6.27 16.45
N LEU A 51 -9.78 -6.25 15.12
CA LEU A 51 -9.81 -7.45 14.29
C LEU A 51 -8.44 -8.09 14.08
N TYR A 52 -7.37 -7.31 14.18
CA TYR A 52 -6.01 -7.80 14.08
C TYR A 52 -5.04 -6.91 14.85
N TYR A 53 -3.94 -7.52 15.29
CA TYR A 53 -2.86 -6.86 16.01
C TYR A 53 -1.51 -7.20 15.38
N TYR A 54 -0.51 -6.40 15.71
CA TYR A 54 0.86 -6.60 15.26
C TYR A 54 1.70 -6.98 16.46
N GLY A 55 2.54 -8.00 16.32
CA GLY A 55 3.36 -8.51 17.40
C GLY A 55 2.57 -9.29 18.46
N ASN A 56 3.15 -9.37 19.65
CA ASN A 56 2.59 -10.10 20.78
C ASN A 56 1.68 -9.24 21.67
N ASP A 57 1.83 -7.92 21.62
CA ASP A 57 1.07 -6.98 22.44
C ASP A 57 0.16 -6.10 21.58
N PRO A 58 -1.03 -5.72 22.06
CA PRO A 58 -1.93 -4.81 21.36
C PRO A 58 -1.42 -3.36 21.28
N GLY A 59 -0.23 -3.07 21.83
CA GLY A 59 0.41 -1.76 21.84
C GLY A 59 0.84 -1.25 20.47
N VAL A 60 1.22 0.02 20.42
CA VAL A 60 1.85 0.62 19.24
C VAL A 60 3.35 0.46 19.39
N HIS A 61 3.94 -0.45 18.61
CA HIS A 61 5.39 -0.55 18.52
C HIS A 61 5.94 0.48 17.52
N TYR A 62 6.94 1.27 17.94
CA TYR A 62 7.57 2.30 17.10
C TYR A 62 8.11 1.74 15.78
N ILE A 63 8.58 0.50 15.81
CA ILE A 63 9.11 -0.21 14.64
C ILE A 63 7.98 -0.47 13.62
N ASP A 64 6.81 -0.91 14.06
CA ASP A 64 5.65 -1.15 13.18
C ASP A 64 5.16 0.14 12.53
N PHE A 65 5.25 1.26 13.26
CA PHE A 65 4.92 2.58 12.74
C PHE A 65 5.92 2.99 11.65
N LEU A 66 7.23 2.83 11.90
CA LEU A 66 8.27 3.17 10.93
C LEU A 66 8.14 2.32 9.65
N PHE A 67 7.88 1.02 9.80
CA PHE A 67 7.63 0.16 8.65
C PHE A 67 6.43 0.63 7.84
N ARG A 68 5.34 1.08 8.48
CA ARG A 68 4.20 1.61 7.72
C ARG A 68 4.53 2.91 7.01
N LEU A 69 5.22 3.81 7.71
CA LEU A 69 5.61 5.11 7.18
C LEU A 69 6.45 4.96 5.91
N CYS A 70 7.28 3.93 5.83
CA CYS A 70 8.13 3.67 4.66
C CYS A 70 7.49 2.73 3.64
N LEU A 71 7.03 1.53 4.05
CA LEU A 71 6.58 0.48 3.13
C LEU A 71 5.29 0.82 2.40
N TYR A 72 4.29 1.39 3.07
CA TYR A 72 3.00 1.66 2.42
C TYR A 72 3.14 2.68 1.28
N PRO A 73 3.77 3.86 1.52
CA PRO A 73 3.99 4.82 0.45
C PRO A 73 4.87 4.26 -0.66
N LEU A 74 5.95 3.55 -0.30
CA LEU A 74 6.88 2.97 -1.27
C LEU A 74 6.18 1.96 -2.18
N THR A 75 5.36 1.07 -1.61
CA THR A 75 4.56 0.10 -2.37
C THR A 75 3.62 0.81 -3.33
N CYS A 76 2.92 1.86 -2.85
CA CYS A 76 1.99 2.64 -3.68
C CYS A 76 2.71 3.41 -4.81
N LEU A 77 3.90 3.94 -4.54
CA LEU A 77 4.73 4.60 -5.55
C LEU A 77 5.21 3.63 -6.62
N VAL A 78 5.65 2.42 -6.23
CA VAL A 78 6.03 1.37 -7.19
C VAL A 78 4.81 0.95 -8.02
N PHE A 79 3.68 0.69 -7.35
CA PHE A 79 2.41 0.36 -8.00
C PHE A 79 2.01 1.39 -9.08
N LEU A 80 2.08 2.69 -8.78
CA LEU A 80 1.67 3.74 -9.72
C LEU A 80 2.70 4.05 -10.81
N ASN A 81 3.99 3.93 -10.52
CA ASN A 81 5.02 4.12 -11.55
C ASN A 81 4.99 3.00 -12.59
N MET A 82 4.83 1.74 -12.16
CA MET A 82 4.70 0.58 -13.07
C MET A 82 3.30 0.40 -13.63
N PHE A 83 2.34 1.29 -13.31
CA PHE A 83 0.97 1.16 -13.78
C PHE A 83 0.90 1.24 -15.32
N PRO A 84 0.28 0.27 -16.01
CA PRO A 84 0.33 0.17 -17.48
C PRO A 84 -0.60 1.21 -18.16
N ARG A 85 -0.12 2.45 -18.28
CA ARG A 85 -0.92 3.62 -18.72
C ARG A 85 -1.47 3.48 -20.15
N LYS A 86 -0.65 2.99 -21.09
CA LYS A 86 -0.95 2.91 -22.53
C LYS A 86 -1.69 1.62 -22.93
N ASN A 87 -1.81 0.66 -22.01
CA ASN A 87 -2.38 -0.66 -22.30
C ASN A 87 -3.91 -0.66 -22.20
N SER A 88 -4.53 -1.76 -22.68
CA SER A 88 -5.97 -2.00 -22.63
C SER A 88 -6.51 -1.99 -21.19
N ARG A 89 -7.82 -1.74 -21.04
CA ARG A 89 -8.48 -1.75 -19.72
C ARG A 89 -8.31 -3.09 -19.00
N MET A 90 -8.33 -4.21 -19.74
CA MET A 90 -8.15 -5.55 -19.18
C MET A 90 -6.78 -5.70 -18.52
N ILE A 91 -5.71 -5.23 -19.16
CA ILE A 91 -4.34 -5.30 -18.61
C ILE A 91 -4.24 -4.48 -17.32
N LYS A 92 -4.90 -3.31 -17.26
CA LYS A 92 -4.94 -2.48 -16.04
C LYS A 92 -5.64 -3.17 -14.88
N VAL A 93 -6.76 -3.84 -15.16
CA VAL A 93 -7.50 -4.62 -14.16
C VAL A 93 -6.68 -5.83 -13.68
N LEU A 94 -6.06 -6.58 -14.59
CA LEU A 94 -5.19 -7.70 -14.23
C LEU A 94 -3.98 -7.26 -13.39
N TYR A 95 -3.36 -6.13 -13.75
CA TYR A 95 -2.28 -5.52 -12.99
C TYR A 95 -2.74 -5.17 -11.56
N PHE A 96 -3.89 -4.54 -11.43
CA PHE A 96 -4.48 -4.20 -10.13
C PHE A 96 -4.76 -5.44 -9.28
N ILE A 97 -5.40 -6.46 -9.86
CA ILE A 97 -5.68 -7.73 -9.18
C ILE A 97 -4.37 -8.41 -8.76
N GLY A 98 -3.36 -8.43 -9.63
CA GLY A 98 -2.05 -8.98 -9.34
C GLY A 98 -1.40 -8.33 -8.12
N TRP A 99 -1.48 -7.00 -8.00
CA TRP A 99 -0.97 -6.28 -6.84
C TRP A 99 -1.75 -6.55 -5.56
N VAL A 100 -3.08 -6.63 -5.64
CA VAL A 100 -3.92 -6.99 -4.49
C VAL A 100 -3.59 -8.40 -3.99
N LEU A 101 -3.42 -9.36 -4.91
CA LEU A 101 -3.03 -10.73 -4.58
C LEU A 101 -1.62 -10.77 -3.99
N LEU A 102 -0.66 -10.05 -4.57
CA LEU A 102 0.70 -9.96 -4.04
C LEU A 102 0.69 -9.44 -2.59
N MET A 103 -0.01 -8.35 -2.31
CA MET A 103 -0.11 -7.82 -0.94
C MET A 103 -0.82 -8.77 0.02
N THR A 104 -1.83 -9.50 -0.47
CA THR A 104 -2.52 -10.53 0.32
C THR A 104 -1.58 -11.69 0.66
N LEU A 105 -0.78 -12.15 -0.29
CA LEU A 105 0.23 -13.20 -0.08
C LEU A 105 1.30 -12.76 0.92
N MET A 106 1.74 -11.50 0.82
CA MET A 106 2.70 -10.94 1.77
C MET A 106 2.12 -10.88 3.19
N GLU A 107 0.89 -10.40 3.35
CA GLU A 107 0.22 -10.40 4.65
C GLU A 107 -0.01 -11.81 5.19
N TRP A 108 -0.36 -12.77 4.34
CA TRP A 108 -0.45 -14.17 4.72
C TRP A 108 0.91 -14.70 5.23
N GLY A 109 2.02 -14.36 4.58
CA GLY A 109 3.35 -14.65 5.08
C GLY A 109 3.61 -14.04 6.47
N LEU A 110 3.20 -12.78 6.68
CA LEU A 110 3.32 -12.12 7.99
C LEU A 110 2.47 -12.80 9.08
N LEU A 111 1.31 -13.34 8.70
CA LEU A 111 0.47 -14.14 9.60
C LEU A 111 1.17 -15.43 10.01
N GLN A 112 1.78 -16.17 9.07
CA GLN A 112 2.52 -17.40 9.37
C GLN A 112 3.74 -17.14 10.28
N LEU A 113 4.38 -15.98 10.10
CA LEU A 113 5.53 -15.56 10.90
C LEU A 113 5.15 -14.96 12.26
N SER A 114 3.87 -15.00 12.64
CA SER A 114 3.34 -14.41 13.88
C SER A 114 3.64 -12.92 14.04
N VAL A 115 3.88 -12.22 12.93
CA VAL A 115 4.06 -10.76 12.91
C VAL A 115 2.70 -10.06 13.00
N ILE A 116 1.70 -10.63 12.34
CA ILE A 116 0.30 -10.20 12.43
C ILE A 116 -0.46 -11.34 13.10
N LYS A 117 -1.33 -11.00 14.05
CA LYS A 117 -2.28 -11.94 14.65
C LYS A 117 -3.69 -11.49 14.33
N TYR A 118 -4.50 -12.41 13.83
CA TYR A 118 -5.91 -12.17 13.58
C TYR A 118 -6.72 -12.48 14.84
N ASP A 119 -7.61 -11.56 15.19
CA ASP A 119 -8.58 -11.68 16.27
C ASP A 119 -9.97 -11.34 15.71
N GLY A 120 -10.53 -12.26 14.92
CA GLY A 120 -11.77 -12.05 14.17
C GLY A 120 -11.58 -11.52 12.74
N TRP A 121 -10.38 -11.04 12.37
CA TRP A 121 -10.04 -10.83 10.96
C TRP A 121 -9.90 -12.18 10.23
N ARG A 122 -10.30 -12.19 8.97
CA ARG A 122 -10.17 -13.35 8.09
C ARG A 122 -9.41 -12.93 6.84
N LEU A 123 -8.54 -13.81 6.35
CA LEU A 123 -7.63 -13.50 5.26
C LEU A 123 -8.34 -13.00 3.99
N TYR A 124 -9.57 -13.43 3.73
CA TYR A 124 -10.34 -12.97 2.56
C TYR A 124 -10.83 -11.51 2.66
N TYR A 125 -10.75 -10.86 3.83
CA TYR A 125 -10.95 -9.41 3.94
C TYR A 125 -9.72 -8.62 3.49
N THR A 126 -8.54 -9.24 3.48
CA THR A 126 -7.28 -8.61 3.11
C THR A 126 -7.23 -8.15 1.65
N PRO A 127 -7.69 -8.93 0.65
CA PRO A 127 -7.83 -8.45 -0.72
C PRO A 127 -8.72 -7.21 -0.83
N LEU A 128 -9.82 -7.16 -0.08
CA LEU A 128 -10.72 -6.00 -0.08
C LEU A 128 -10.04 -4.76 0.51
N LYS A 129 -9.32 -4.93 1.63
CA LYS A 129 -8.52 -3.85 2.25
C LYS A 129 -7.51 -3.26 1.27
N PHE A 130 -6.64 -4.09 0.69
CA PHE A 130 -5.61 -3.59 -0.24
C PHE A 130 -6.20 -3.09 -1.56
N GLY A 131 -7.28 -3.72 -2.05
CA GLY A 131 -8.02 -3.24 -3.21
C GLY A 131 -8.54 -1.81 -2.98
N LEU A 132 -9.21 -1.55 -1.86
CA LEU A 132 -9.69 -0.22 -1.55
C LEU A 132 -8.55 0.80 -1.40
N ILE A 133 -7.46 0.44 -0.71
CA ILE A 133 -6.28 1.33 -0.57
C ILE A 133 -5.69 1.68 -1.96
N PHE A 134 -5.41 0.69 -2.80
CA PHE A 134 -4.85 0.96 -4.13
C PHE A 134 -5.82 1.74 -5.02
N TYR A 135 -7.12 1.48 -4.91
CA TYR A 135 -8.13 2.21 -5.65
C TYR A 135 -8.18 3.69 -5.24
N LEU A 136 -8.17 3.98 -3.93
CA LEU A 136 -8.16 5.35 -3.40
C LEU A 136 -6.89 6.12 -3.82
N VAL A 137 -5.73 5.47 -3.75
CA VAL A 137 -4.46 6.06 -4.19
C VAL A 137 -4.48 6.33 -5.70
N LEU A 138 -4.99 5.40 -6.50
CA LEU A 138 -5.13 5.57 -7.95
C LEU A 138 -6.08 6.73 -8.29
N LEU A 139 -7.20 6.85 -7.57
CA LEU A 139 -8.14 7.97 -7.70
C LEU A 139 -7.47 9.30 -7.34
N SER A 140 -6.77 9.36 -6.21
CA SER A 140 -6.03 10.55 -5.77
C SER A 140 -5.03 11.00 -6.85
N TRP A 141 -4.24 10.07 -7.38
CA TRP A 141 -3.29 10.37 -8.45
C TRP A 141 -3.96 10.89 -9.73
N MET A 142 -5.06 10.27 -10.17
CA MET A 142 -5.80 10.73 -11.36
C MET A 142 -6.34 12.15 -11.19
N VAL A 143 -6.87 12.47 -10.01
CA VAL A 143 -7.39 13.80 -9.66
C VAL A 143 -6.25 14.82 -9.64
N THR A 144 -5.14 14.54 -8.96
CA THR A 144 -3.95 15.40 -8.92
C THR A 144 -3.43 15.69 -10.33
N LYS A 145 -3.34 14.66 -11.19
CA LYS A 145 -2.88 14.81 -12.57
C LYS A 145 -3.81 15.71 -13.38
N LYS A 146 -5.13 15.63 -13.18
CA LYS A 146 -6.11 16.48 -13.85
C LYS A 146 -5.95 17.95 -13.45
N PHE A 147 -5.84 18.24 -12.16
CA PHE A 147 -5.67 19.61 -11.66
C PHE A 147 -4.30 20.20 -12.01
N ALA A 148 -3.22 19.42 -11.93
CA ALA A 148 -1.89 19.87 -12.32
C ALA A 148 -1.80 20.22 -13.82
N LYS A 149 -2.61 19.58 -14.67
CA LYS A 149 -2.71 19.95 -16.10
C LYS A 149 -3.48 21.26 -16.30
N GLN A 150 -4.54 21.49 -15.53
CA GLN A 150 -5.34 22.71 -15.62
C GLN A 150 -4.60 23.95 -15.11
N SER A 151 -3.74 23.81 -14.09
CA SER A 151 -2.94 24.91 -13.56
C SER A 151 -1.82 25.39 -14.48
N ASN A 152 -1.43 24.57 -15.48
CA ASN A 152 -0.36 24.88 -16.43
C ASN A 152 -0.91 25.29 -17.81
N ALA A 153 -2.23 25.41 -17.95
CA ALA A 153 -2.93 25.83 -19.17
C ALA A 153 -3.49 27.23 -18.96
#